data_AF-A0A183MSB0-F1
#
_entry.id   AF-A0A183MSB0-F1
#
_cell.length_a   1.000
_cell.length_b   1.000
_cell.length_c   1.000
_cell.angle_alpha   90.00
_cell.angle_beta   90.00
_cell.angle_gamma   90.00
#
_symmetry.space_group_name_H-M   'P 1'
#
loop_
_entity.id
_entity.type
_entity.pdbx_description
1 polymer ?
#
loop_
_entity_poly.entity_id
_entity_poly.type
_entity_poly.pdbx_seq_one_letter_code
_entity_poly.pdbx_strand_id
1 'polypeptide(L)'
;MNKNWAELERKAQNRLGWRMLVGGICSIGSKGVSDCWFSAVMATITKYPALMNNIIPSNQTFRGSLYTGAFVFNFWRFGEWVEVVVDDRLPVLKGTCNLVFMHSTDNNEFWSCLLEKAYAKLCGSYAHLTGGFQSEAMEDFTGGICTTIILNQKERPLNLFKMMEHYTKTCCILGADVGGDKNKRREKMGLIGSHAYSVTGVGKVNYLGKEVPLVRCRNPWGEKHEWKGSWSDNSPEWKNVKSKDKKALQYKSKEDGEFCQLDDLDFANDLALLSHTYEQIQLKTASVAALSASAGLSIHKGKTKTLKYNRENSNPITLDGKTLEDVESFTYLGNIINEQGGSDADAVLLYGAETWRTTTTTIKKVQVFINSCLRKILNIHWPDTISNSLLWERTNQLPAEEEIRKRRWKWMGHTLRKSSNCITRQVLTWNPEGKRGRGRPKNTLRQERESDMERMNNN
;
A
#
# COMPACT_ATOMS: atom_id res chain seq x y z
N MET A 1 14.84 0.51 29.06
CA MET A 1 14.32 -0.86 28.82
C MET A 1 15.22 -1.84 29.55
N ASN A 2 14.75 -2.48 30.63
CA ASN A 2 15.46 -3.60 31.27
C ASN A 2 14.96 -4.92 30.67
N LYS A 3 15.54 -5.35 29.55
CA LYS A 3 15.33 -6.71 29.00
C LYS A 3 16.43 -7.61 29.57
N ASN A 4 16.04 -8.68 30.26
CA ASN A 4 16.98 -9.65 30.80
C ASN A 4 17.41 -10.63 29.70
N TRP A 5 18.69 -10.97 29.65
CA TRP A 5 19.24 -11.96 28.73
C TRP A 5 19.18 -13.36 29.35
N ALA A 6 18.85 -14.36 28.54
CA ALA A 6 18.86 -15.76 28.95
C ALA A 6 19.61 -16.61 27.93
N GLU A 7 20.51 -17.45 28.44
CA GLU A 7 21.20 -18.50 27.68
C GLU A 7 20.23 -19.66 27.40
N LEU A 8 20.35 -20.31 26.23
CA LEU A 8 19.42 -21.36 25.83
C LEU A 8 19.57 -22.61 26.72
N GLU A 9 20.79 -22.92 27.18
CA GLU A 9 21.02 -24.03 28.13
C GLU A 9 20.17 -23.91 29.40
N ARG A 10 19.99 -22.70 29.93
CA ARG A 10 19.16 -22.45 31.13
C ARG A 10 17.67 -22.63 30.87
N LYS A 11 17.17 -22.37 29.66
CA LYS A 11 15.78 -22.71 29.26
C LYS A 11 15.59 -24.21 29.07
N ALA A 12 16.67 -24.93 28.73
CA ALA A 12 16.63 -26.28 28.22
C ALA A 12 16.66 -27.39 29.26
N GLN A 13 16.96 -27.10 30.55
CA GLN A 13 17.00 -28.12 31.61
C GLN A 13 15.70 -28.95 31.78
N ASN A 14 14.58 -28.54 31.15
CA ASN A 14 13.29 -29.24 31.20
C ASN A 14 12.77 -29.81 29.86
N ARG A 15 13.52 -29.77 28.73
CA ARG A 15 12.99 -30.17 27.41
C ARG A 15 14.00 -30.94 26.56
N LEU A 16 13.71 -32.23 26.30
CA LEU A 16 14.55 -33.14 25.51
C LEU A 16 14.42 -32.86 24.00
N GLY A 17 15.48 -32.30 23.41
CA GLY A 17 15.77 -32.35 21.96
C GLY A 17 15.74 -31.01 21.22
N TRP A 18 16.91 -30.38 21.03
CA TRP A 18 17.05 -29.14 20.24
C TRP A 18 17.15 -29.47 18.74
N ARG A 19 16.54 -28.64 17.89
CA ARG A 19 16.50 -28.80 16.43
C ARG A 19 16.86 -27.47 15.76
N MET A 20 17.88 -27.48 14.90
CA MET A 20 18.30 -26.28 14.18
C MET A 20 17.54 -26.07 12.88
N LEU A 21 17.05 -27.13 12.22
CA LEU A 21 16.25 -26.97 11.01
C LEU A 21 15.40 -28.22 10.83
N VAL A 22 14.08 -28.14 11.00
CA VAL A 22 13.16 -29.26 10.75
C VAL A 22 12.01 -28.80 9.87
N GLY A 23 11.92 -29.43 8.71
CA GLY A 23 11.15 -29.05 7.53
C GLY A 23 9.77 -28.40 7.72
N GLY A 24 9.55 -27.36 6.91
CA GLY A 24 8.24 -26.82 6.54
C GLY A 24 8.03 -25.36 6.94
N ILE A 25 7.39 -24.60 6.04
CA ILE A 25 7.07 -23.16 6.13
C ILE A 25 6.30 -22.76 7.43
N CYS A 26 5.75 -23.72 8.17
CA CYS A 26 4.64 -23.55 9.11
C CYS A 26 4.98 -23.09 10.54
N SER A 27 6.25 -22.92 10.92
CA SER A 27 6.58 -22.74 12.35
C SER A 27 6.97 -21.33 12.78
N ILE A 28 7.13 -20.36 11.87
CA ILE A 28 7.51 -18.98 12.24
C ILE A 28 6.32 -18.22 12.86
N GLY A 29 6.47 -17.67 14.06
CA GLY A 29 5.54 -16.75 14.69
C GLY A 29 6.23 -15.51 15.29
N SER A 30 5.67 -14.32 15.07
CA SER A 30 6.10 -13.08 15.73
C SER A 30 5.01 -12.55 16.66
N LYS A 31 5.40 -12.01 17.81
CA LYS A 31 4.52 -11.37 18.81
C LYS A 31 4.56 -9.85 18.74
N GLY A 32 5.24 -9.26 17.74
CA GLY A 32 5.51 -7.82 17.67
C GLY A 32 5.21 -7.20 16.32
N VAL A 33 4.81 -5.93 16.35
CA VAL A 33 4.48 -5.10 15.18
C VAL A 33 5.74 -4.63 14.42
N SER A 34 6.93 -4.76 15.02
CA SER A 34 8.14 -4.08 14.54
C SER A 34 8.86 -4.74 13.35
N ASP A 35 8.77 -6.07 13.20
CA ASP A 35 9.62 -6.87 12.29
C ASP A 35 8.83 -7.72 11.28
N CYS A 36 7.54 -7.40 11.06
CA CYS A 36 6.69 -8.16 10.13
C CYS A 36 7.30 -8.32 8.72
N TRP A 37 7.98 -7.28 8.24
CA TRP A 37 8.69 -7.24 6.97
C TRP A 37 9.77 -8.33 6.88
N PHE A 38 10.54 -8.52 7.96
CA PHE A 38 11.59 -9.53 8.06
C PHE A 38 11.00 -10.94 8.10
N SER A 39 10.03 -11.18 8.98
CA SER A 39 9.37 -12.50 9.10
C SER A 39 8.67 -12.92 7.80
N ALA A 40 8.04 -11.98 7.09
CA ALA A 40 7.38 -12.24 5.81
C ALA A 40 8.38 -12.68 4.72
N VAL A 41 9.55 -12.05 4.65
CA VAL A 41 10.59 -12.46 3.70
C VAL A 41 11.15 -13.83 4.05
N MET A 42 11.40 -14.09 5.34
CA MET A 42 11.84 -15.40 5.82
C MET A 42 10.88 -16.54 5.49
N ALA A 43 9.58 -16.30 5.63
CA ALA A 43 8.55 -17.26 5.25
C ALA A 43 8.62 -17.67 3.77
N THR A 44 9.11 -16.79 2.88
CA THR A 44 9.31 -17.13 1.46
C THR A 44 10.65 -17.79 1.20
N ILE A 45 11.73 -17.34 1.84
CA ILE A 45 13.09 -17.88 1.67
C ILE A 45 13.16 -19.35 2.05
N THR A 46 12.44 -19.78 3.09
CA THR A 46 12.40 -21.20 3.52
C THR A 46 11.98 -22.18 2.42
N LYS A 47 11.37 -21.71 1.32
CA LYS A 47 11.03 -22.50 0.14
C LYS A 47 12.22 -22.84 -0.76
N TYR A 48 13.36 -22.19 -0.56
CA TYR A 48 14.54 -22.29 -1.39
C TYR A 48 15.71 -22.86 -0.57
N PRO A 49 15.89 -24.20 -0.51
CA PRO A 49 16.91 -24.83 0.33
C PRO A 49 18.34 -24.37 0.02
N ALA A 50 18.66 -24.13 -1.26
CA ALA A 50 19.97 -23.62 -1.66
C ALA A 50 20.26 -22.23 -1.06
N LEU A 51 19.26 -21.36 -1.06
CA LEU A 51 19.36 -20.03 -0.46
C LEU A 51 19.46 -20.10 1.07
N MET A 52 18.62 -20.94 1.68
CA MET A 52 18.66 -21.20 3.13
C MET A 52 20.02 -21.71 3.60
N ASN A 53 20.64 -22.64 2.86
CA ASN A 53 21.96 -23.18 3.20
C ASN A 53 23.08 -22.13 3.06
N ASN A 54 22.88 -21.14 2.19
CA ASN A 54 23.82 -20.03 2.06
C ASN A 54 23.71 -19.06 3.26
N ILE A 55 22.48 -18.72 3.66
CA ILE A 55 22.20 -17.82 4.79
C ILE A 55 22.55 -18.49 6.14
N ILE A 56 22.23 -19.77 6.27
CA ILE A 56 22.41 -20.57 7.49
C ILE A 56 23.33 -21.75 7.15
N PRO A 57 24.64 -21.63 7.39
CA PRO A 57 25.58 -22.74 7.24
C PRO A 57 25.13 -23.97 8.02
N SER A 58 25.15 -25.14 7.38
CA SER A 58 24.63 -26.41 7.93
C SER A 58 25.52 -27.08 8.97
N ASN A 59 26.74 -26.58 9.16
CA ASN A 59 27.78 -27.15 10.03
C ASN A 59 27.67 -26.69 11.50
N GLN A 60 26.50 -26.24 11.93
CA GLN A 60 26.30 -25.73 13.29
C GLN A 60 25.37 -26.67 14.05
N THR A 61 25.65 -26.88 15.33
CA THR A 61 24.89 -27.83 16.14
C THR A 61 24.73 -27.32 17.55
N PHE A 62 23.61 -27.73 18.11
CA PHE A 62 23.19 -27.53 19.48
C PHE A 62 23.61 -28.70 20.39
N ARG A 63 24.32 -29.70 19.86
CA ARG A 63 24.58 -30.97 20.55
C ARG A 63 26.04 -31.38 20.53
N GLY A 64 26.44 -32.04 21.62
CA GLY A 64 27.74 -32.70 21.75
C GLY A 64 28.89 -31.72 21.99
N SER A 65 30.12 -32.21 21.91
CA SER A 65 31.34 -31.44 22.12
C SER A 65 31.61 -30.38 21.05
N LEU A 66 30.83 -30.37 19.96
CA LEU A 66 30.92 -29.38 18.88
C LEU A 66 30.10 -28.11 19.15
N TYR A 67 29.27 -28.11 20.19
CA TYR A 67 28.54 -26.91 20.61
C TYR A 67 29.46 -25.93 21.35
N THR A 68 29.49 -24.68 20.90
CA THR A 68 30.37 -23.63 21.44
C THR A 68 29.61 -22.40 21.94
N GLY A 69 28.26 -22.42 21.93
CA GLY A 69 27.44 -21.26 22.25
C GLY A 69 27.45 -20.14 21.20
N ALA A 70 28.05 -20.38 20.03
CA ALA A 70 28.14 -19.42 18.94
C ALA A 70 27.55 -19.98 17.63
N PHE A 71 26.89 -19.10 16.88
CA PHE A 71 26.24 -19.39 15.62
C PHE A 71 26.62 -18.34 14.57
N VAL A 72 26.62 -18.76 13.31
CA VAL A 72 27.09 -18.04 12.14
C VAL A 72 25.95 -17.92 11.13
N PHE A 73 25.79 -16.74 10.56
CA PHE A 73 24.81 -16.44 9.53
C PHE A 73 25.43 -15.56 8.45
N ASN A 74 25.05 -15.75 7.20
CA ASN A 74 25.55 -14.96 6.08
C ASN A 74 24.45 -14.04 5.55
N PHE A 75 24.82 -12.78 5.32
CA PHE A 75 23.96 -11.77 4.72
C PHE A 75 24.69 -11.08 3.58
N TRP A 76 23.98 -10.73 2.53
CA TRP A 76 24.51 -9.92 1.45
C TRP A 76 24.57 -8.46 1.86
N ARG A 77 25.74 -7.82 1.79
CA ARG A 77 25.90 -6.38 2.04
C ARG A 77 26.86 -5.79 1.03
N PHE A 78 26.44 -4.70 0.40
CA PHE A 78 27.30 -3.87 -0.46
C PHE A 78 28.07 -4.64 -1.55
N GLY A 79 27.51 -5.74 -2.07
CA GLY A 79 28.12 -6.52 -3.14
C GLY A 79 28.87 -7.78 -2.69
N GLU A 80 28.87 -8.12 -1.40
CA GLU A 80 29.54 -9.30 -0.87
C GLU A 80 28.72 -10.02 0.21
N TRP A 81 28.99 -11.31 0.40
CA TRP A 81 28.43 -12.08 1.52
C TRP A 81 29.25 -11.83 2.79
N VAL A 82 28.60 -11.25 3.79
CA VAL A 82 29.17 -10.93 5.09
C VAL A 82 28.74 -11.97 6.11
N GLU A 83 29.72 -12.57 6.76
CA GLU A 83 29.52 -13.52 7.85
C GLU A 83 29.27 -12.78 9.18
N VAL A 84 28.22 -13.18 9.90
CA VAL A 84 27.84 -12.59 11.19
C VAL A 84 27.75 -13.69 12.25
N VAL A 85 28.66 -13.62 13.22
CA VAL A 85 28.68 -14.52 14.37
C VAL A 85 27.89 -13.92 15.54
N VAL A 86 27.01 -14.70 16.17
CA VAL A 86 26.27 -14.33 17.38
C VAL A 86 26.35 -15.43 18.43
N ASP A 87 26.37 -15.04 19.71
CA ASP A 87 26.14 -16.01 20.78
C ASP A 87 24.65 -16.46 20.81
N ASP A 88 24.33 -17.47 21.60
CA ASP A 88 23.01 -18.07 21.70
C ASP A 88 22.07 -17.38 22.71
N ARG A 89 22.52 -16.34 23.41
CA ARG A 89 21.74 -15.66 24.46
C ARG A 89 20.62 -14.82 23.84
N LEU A 90 19.37 -15.07 24.20
CA LEU A 90 18.23 -14.38 23.61
C LEU A 90 17.47 -13.50 24.61
N PRO A 91 16.87 -12.38 24.16
CA PRO A 91 16.03 -11.54 25.00
C PRO A 91 14.76 -12.28 25.46
N VAL A 92 14.54 -12.30 26.78
CA VAL A 92 13.33 -12.90 27.39
C VAL A 92 12.54 -11.88 28.20
N LEU A 93 11.23 -12.10 28.27
CA LEU A 93 10.35 -11.33 29.14
C LEU A 93 10.74 -11.57 30.60
N LYS A 94 10.97 -10.47 31.34
CA LYS A 94 11.42 -10.51 32.74
C LYS A 94 10.52 -11.42 33.59
N GLY A 95 11.14 -12.34 34.34
CA GLY A 95 10.42 -13.31 35.18
C GLY A 95 9.83 -14.50 34.42
N THR A 96 10.09 -14.62 33.12
CA THR A 96 9.61 -15.74 32.30
C THR A 96 10.73 -16.32 31.43
N CYS A 97 10.46 -17.47 30.80
CA CYS A 97 11.31 -18.03 29.74
C CYS A 97 10.75 -17.74 28.33
N ASN A 98 9.84 -16.77 28.18
CA ASN A 98 9.23 -16.45 26.89
C ASN A 98 10.14 -15.50 26.10
N LEU A 99 10.42 -15.85 24.84
CA LEU A 99 11.16 -14.97 23.92
C LEU A 99 10.36 -13.70 23.65
N VAL A 100 11.06 -12.57 23.59
CA VAL A 100 10.46 -11.25 23.34
C VAL A 100 10.17 -11.03 21.85
N PHE A 101 11.05 -11.54 20.99
CA PHE A 101 11.04 -11.30 19.55
C PHE A 101 10.59 -12.54 18.77
N MET A 102 11.02 -12.71 17.52
CA MET A 102 10.62 -13.82 16.68
C MET A 102 10.95 -15.16 17.36
N HIS A 103 10.07 -16.14 17.19
CA HIS A 103 10.27 -17.50 17.67
C HIS A 103 9.48 -18.50 16.83
N SER A 104 9.87 -19.76 16.94
CA SER A 104 9.07 -20.83 16.37
C SER A 104 7.87 -21.17 17.26
N THR A 105 6.80 -21.68 16.66
CA THR A 105 5.72 -22.36 17.38
C THR A 105 6.20 -23.68 18.01
N ASP A 106 7.24 -24.30 17.44
CA ASP A 106 7.99 -25.37 18.09
C ASP A 106 9.00 -24.76 19.07
N ASN A 107 8.79 -25.04 20.36
CA ASN A 107 9.65 -24.54 21.42
C ASN A 107 11.09 -25.09 21.40
N ASN A 108 11.38 -26.06 20.53
CA ASN A 108 12.70 -26.66 20.35
C ASN A 108 13.45 -26.15 19.11
N GLU A 109 12.86 -25.20 18.37
CA GLU A 109 13.41 -24.63 17.15
C GLU A 109 13.86 -23.18 17.36
N PHE A 110 15.17 -22.92 17.17
CA PHE A 110 15.82 -21.66 17.53
C PHE A 110 16.53 -20.93 16.38
N TRP A 111 16.55 -21.50 15.17
CA TRP A 111 17.29 -20.87 14.07
C TRP A 111 16.73 -19.51 13.69
N SER A 112 15.40 -19.34 13.74
CA SER A 112 14.73 -18.10 13.33
C SER A 112 15.10 -16.96 14.28
N CYS A 113 15.03 -17.17 15.58
CA CYS A 113 15.35 -16.15 16.58
C CYS A 113 16.85 -15.81 16.63
N LEU A 114 17.73 -16.77 16.35
CA LEU A 114 19.17 -16.53 16.21
C LEU A 114 19.50 -15.78 14.91
N LEU A 115 18.82 -16.09 13.81
CA LEU A 115 18.96 -15.35 12.55
C LEU A 115 18.51 -13.90 12.71
N GLU A 116 17.37 -13.66 13.37
CA GLU A 116 16.91 -12.32 13.72
C GLU A 116 17.94 -11.56 14.56
N LYS A 117 18.56 -12.25 15.52
CA LYS A 117 19.63 -11.67 16.35
C LYS A 117 20.85 -11.29 15.54
N ALA A 118 21.28 -12.15 14.61
CA ALA A 118 22.41 -11.88 13.73
C ALA A 118 22.11 -10.69 12.81
N TYR A 119 20.90 -10.62 12.27
CA TYR A 119 20.47 -9.49 11.47
C TYR A 119 20.36 -8.20 12.29
N ALA A 120 19.84 -8.27 13.52
CA ALA A 120 19.85 -7.16 14.47
C ALA A 120 21.27 -6.66 14.78
N LYS A 121 22.25 -7.57 14.91
CA LYS A 121 23.66 -7.22 15.08
C LYS A 121 24.20 -6.52 13.85
N LEU A 122 23.88 -7.00 12.65
CA LEU A 122 24.28 -6.38 11.38
C LEU A 122 23.70 -4.96 11.23
N CYS A 123 22.45 -4.75 11.63
CA CYS A 123 21.78 -3.45 11.68
C CYS A 123 22.14 -2.62 12.93
N GLY A 124 23.03 -3.11 13.79
CA GLY A 124 23.50 -2.45 15.02
C GLY A 124 22.64 -2.67 16.28
N SER A 125 21.32 -2.89 16.17
CA SER A 125 20.50 -3.32 17.31
C SER A 125 19.13 -3.86 16.89
N TYR A 126 18.45 -4.59 17.79
CA TYR A 126 17.03 -4.98 17.60
C TYR A 126 16.10 -3.76 17.42
N ALA A 127 16.43 -2.60 18.00
CA ALA A 127 15.62 -1.40 17.84
C ALA A 127 15.64 -0.89 16.38
N HIS A 128 16.76 -1.09 15.67
CA HIS A 128 16.91 -0.72 14.27
C HIS A 128 16.14 -1.62 13.30
N LEU A 129 15.63 -2.77 13.76
CA LEU A 129 14.75 -3.62 12.94
C LEU A 129 13.30 -3.11 12.87
N THR A 130 12.97 -2.07 13.64
CA THR A 130 11.60 -1.53 13.67
C THR A 130 11.33 -0.68 12.44
N GLY A 131 10.36 -1.10 11.62
CA GLY A 131 9.90 -0.31 10.47
C GLY A 131 10.80 -0.36 9.24
N GLY A 132 11.51 -1.48 9.03
CA GLY A 132 12.25 -1.72 7.79
C GLY A 132 11.35 -2.11 6.61
N PHE A 133 11.95 -2.23 5.43
CA PHE A 133 11.23 -2.57 4.19
C PHE A 133 11.46 -4.03 3.79
N GLN A 134 10.42 -4.70 3.27
CA GLN A 134 10.55 -6.06 2.74
C GLN A 134 11.67 -6.15 1.67
N SER A 135 11.83 -5.11 0.85
CA SER A 135 12.85 -5.05 -0.19
C SER A 135 14.27 -5.15 0.36
N GLU A 136 14.56 -4.47 1.46
CA GLU A 136 15.89 -4.48 2.10
C GLU A 136 16.23 -5.89 2.60
N ALA A 137 15.29 -6.54 3.28
CA ALA A 137 15.47 -7.94 3.68
C ALA A 137 15.66 -8.85 2.45
N MET A 138 14.86 -8.69 1.39
CA MET A 138 15.00 -9.51 0.18
C MET A 138 16.39 -9.38 -0.42
N GLU A 139 16.95 -8.18 -0.50
CA GLU A 139 18.31 -7.93 -1.00
C GLU A 139 19.35 -8.54 -0.07
N ASP A 140 19.27 -8.26 1.24
CA ASP A 140 20.23 -8.75 2.24
C ASP A 140 20.23 -10.29 2.34
N PHE A 141 19.12 -10.95 2.00
CA PHE A 141 19.04 -12.42 2.02
C PHE A 141 19.40 -13.10 0.72
N THR A 142 19.31 -12.40 -0.42
CA THR A 142 19.45 -13.05 -1.74
C THR A 142 20.67 -12.58 -2.53
N GLY A 143 21.16 -11.38 -2.27
CA GLY A 143 22.06 -10.66 -3.17
C GLY A 143 21.43 -10.29 -4.52
N GLY A 144 20.12 -10.48 -4.67
CA GLY A 144 19.35 -10.10 -5.85
C GLY A 144 18.99 -8.62 -5.85
N ILE A 145 18.34 -8.19 -6.93
CA ILE A 145 17.81 -6.84 -7.09
C ILE A 145 16.31 -6.88 -6.74
N CYS A 146 15.88 -6.03 -5.80
CA CYS A 146 14.46 -5.91 -5.51
C CYS A 146 13.79 -4.86 -6.40
N THR A 147 12.52 -5.09 -6.75
CA THR A 147 11.69 -4.10 -7.45
C THR A 147 10.32 -4.04 -6.80
N THR A 148 9.89 -2.83 -6.46
CA THR A 148 8.59 -2.58 -5.84
C THR A 148 7.58 -2.11 -6.90
N ILE A 149 6.44 -2.79 -6.97
CA ILE A 149 5.33 -2.40 -7.86
C ILE A 149 4.24 -1.77 -7.01
N ILE A 150 3.91 -0.51 -7.29
CA ILE A 150 2.86 0.22 -6.57
C ILE A 150 1.50 -0.13 -7.17
N LEU A 151 0.64 -0.78 -6.38
CA LEU A 151 -0.67 -1.30 -6.81
C LEU A 151 -1.80 -0.26 -6.79
N ASN A 152 -1.49 1.01 -7.03
CA ASN A 152 -2.50 2.06 -7.13
C ASN A 152 -3.09 2.17 -8.55
N GLN A 153 -4.22 2.86 -8.71
CA GLN A 153 -4.91 2.99 -9.99
C GLN A 153 -4.08 3.64 -11.11
N LYS A 154 -3.03 4.41 -10.78
CA LYS A 154 -2.20 5.13 -11.75
C LYS A 154 -0.98 4.33 -12.21
N GLU A 155 -0.40 3.52 -11.32
CA GLU A 155 0.91 2.88 -11.52
C GLU A 155 0.83 1.37 -11.73
N ARG A 156 -0.32 0.74 -11.43
CA ARG A 156 -0.50 -0.71 -11.58
C ARG A 156 -0.33 -1.15 -13.05
N PRO A 157 0.61 -2.05 -13.36
CA PRO A 157 0.73 -2.61 -14.70
C PRO A 157 -0.49 -3.46 -15.10
N LEU A 158 -1.00 -3.28 -16.32
CA LEU A 158 -2.14 -4.06 -16.84
C LEU A 158 -1.85 -5.57 -16.95
N ASN A 159 -0.58 -5.93 -17.12
CA ASN A 159 -0.10 -7.29 -17.25
C ASN A 159 0.49 -7.85 -15.94
N LEU A 160 0.20 -7.25 -14.77
CA LEU A 160 0.77 -7.63 -13.48
C LEU A 160 0.69 -9.14 -13.21
N PHE A 161 -0.48 -9.76 -13.40
CA PHE A 161 -0.65 -11.19 -13.18
C PHE A 161 0.32 -12.03 -14.02
N LYS A 162 0.46 -11.70 -15.31
CA LYS A 162 1.40 -12.41 -16.21
C LYS A 162 2.84 -12.23 -15.76
N MET A 163 3.19 -11.05 -15.24
CA MET A 163 4.52 -10.80 -14.67
C MET A 163 4.73 -11.66 -13.43
N MET A 164 3.76 -11.75 -12.53
CA MET A 164 3.83 -12.60 -11.34
C MET A 164 3.91 -14.10 -11.68
N GLU A 165 3.16 -14.57 -12.69
CA GLU A 165 3.26 -15.93 -13.24
C GLU A 165 4.66 -16.20 -13.82
N HIS A 166 5.33 -15.19 -14.36
CA HIS A 166 6.70 -15.31 -14.84
C HIS A 166 7.69 -15.35 -13.66
N TYR A 167 7.58 -14.43 -12.70
CA TYR A 167 8.47 -14.34 -11.54
C TYR A 167 8.44 -15.60 -10.67
N THR A 168 7.26 -16.18 -10.46
CA THR A 168 7.12 -17.46 -9.75
C THR A 168 7.84 -18.62 -10.46
N LYS A 169 8.12 -18.51 -11.76
CA LYS A 169 8.89 -19.50 -12.54
C LYS A 169 10.38 -19.19 -12.60
N THR A 170 10.81 -17.97 -12.28
CA THR A 170 12.19 -17.49 -12.46
C THR A 170 12.95 -17.27 -11.14
N CYS A 171 12.83 -18.19 -10.18
CA CYS A 171 13.50 -18.13 -8.87
C CYS A 171 13.32 -16.81 -8.10
N CYS A 172 12.30 -16.01 -8.44
CA CYS A 172 12.05 -14.75 -7.75
C CYS A 172 11.30 -14.99 -6.43
N ILE A 173 11.58 -14.13 -5.46
CA ILE A 173 10.84 -14.03 -4.20
C ILE A 173 9.82 -12.90 -4.36
N LEU A 174 8.59 -13.15 -3.90
CA LEU A 174 7.50 -12.18 -3.99
C LEU A 174 6.98 -11.87 -2.57
N GLY A 175 6.78 -10.58 -2.31
CA GLY A 175 6.17 -10.06 -1.09
C GLY A 175 5.06 -9.07 -1.45
N ALA A 176 4.19 -8.80 -0.49
CA ALA A 176 3.12 -7.83 -0.63
C ALA A 176 2.95 -7.05 0.67
N ASP A 177 2.83 -5.73 0.58
CA ASP A 177 2.65 -4.86 1.73
C ASP A 177 1.30 -4.14 1.67
N VAL A 178 0.65 -4.02 2.83
CA VAL A 178 -0.54 -3.18 2.97
C VAL A 178 -0.13 -1.82 3.56
N GLY A 179 -0.37 -0.75 2.80
CA GLY A 179 -0.08 0.62 3.25
C GLY A 179 -0.76 0.99 4.57
N GLY A 180 -0.13 1.90 5.31
CA GLY A 180 -0.50 2.25 6.70
C GLY A 180 -1.74 3.13 6.89
N ASP A 181 -2.46 3.45 5.81
CA ASP A 181 -3.71 4.19 5.93
C ASP A 181 -4.76 3.34 6.66
N LYS A 182 -5.36 3.92 7.70
CA LYS A 182 -6.44 3.28 8.46
C LYS A 182 -7.66 3.09 7.58
N ASN A 183 -7.75 1.91 6.95
CA ASN A 183 -8.87 1.53 6.12
C ASN A 183 -9.74 0.51 6.87
N LYS A 184 -10.82 1.01 7.49
CA LYS A 184 -11.79 0.20 8.25
C LYS A 184 -12.36 -0.98 7.45
N ARG A 185 -12.44 -0.87 6.11
CA ARG A 185 -12.91 -1.96 5.25
C ARG A 185 -11.89 -3.10 5.21
N ARG A 186 -10.61 -2.79 5.00
CA ARG A 186 -9.53 -3.80 4.96
C ARG A 186 -9.42 -4.55 6.29
N GLU A 187 -9.46 -3.81 7.39
CA GLU A 187 -9.45 -4.37 8.75
C GLU A 187 -10.67 -5.27 8.99
N LYS A 188 -11.87 -4.87 8.55
CA LYS A 188 -13.07 -5.71 8.62
C LYS A 188 -12.94 -6.98 7.78
N MET A 189 -12.24 -6.91 6.65
CA MET A 189 -11.93 -8.06 5.80
C MET A 189 -10.74 -8.90 6.31
N GLY A 190 -10.14 -8.55 7.45
CA GLY A 190 -9.08 -9.32 8.10
C GLY A 190 -7.64 -8.97 7.70
N LEU A 191 -7.44 -8.00 6.80
CA LEU A 191 -6.09 -7.50 6.47
C LEU A 191 -5.63 -6.48 7.52
N ILE A 192 -4.32 -6.49 7.79
CA ILE A 192 -3.67 -5.63 8.77
C ILE A 192 -2.99 -4.48 8.02
N GLY A 193 -3.26 -3.24 8.42
CA GLY A 193 -2.58 -2.06 7.87
C GLY A 193 -1.15 -1.93 8.38
N SER A 194 -0.26 -1.36 7.57
CA SER A 194 1.19 -1.31 7.83
C SER A 194 1.79 -2.69 8.10
N HIS A 195 1.37 -3.69 7.32
CA HIS A 195 1.79 -5.08 7.52
C HIS A 195 2.24 -5.73 6.23
N ALA A 196 3.26 -6.58 6.40
CA ALA A 196 3.96 -7.28 5.35
C ALA A 196 3.46 -8.72 5.23
N TYR A 197 3.15 -9.15 4.02
CA TYR A 197 2.68 -10.48 3.67
C TYR A 197 3.66 -11.14 2.69
N SER A 198 3.76 -12.46 2.75
CA SER A 198 4.52 -13.27 1.79
C SER A 198 3.62 -13.68 0.64
N VAL A 199 4.04 -13.54 -0.62
CA VAL A 199 3.30 -14.12 -1.74
C VAL A 199 3.80 -15.56 -1.94
N THR A 200 2.94 -16.53 -1.64
CA THR A 200 3.31 -17.95 -1.58
C THR A 200 2.82 -18.76 -2.79
N GLY A 201 1.98 -18.19 -3.65
CA GLY A 201 1.54 -18.83 -4.88
C GLY A 201 0.81 -17.86 -5.81
N VAL A 202 0.87 -18.13 -7.10
CA VAL A 202 0.16 -17.38 -8.14
C VAL A 202 -0.38 -18.41 -9.13
N GLY A 203 -1.67 -18.34 -9.47
CA GLY A 203 -2.26 -19.29 -10.40
C GLY A 203 -3.72 -19.01 -10.71
N LYS A 204 -4.27 -19.77 -11.65
CA LYS A 204 -5.65 -19.60 -12.12
C LYS A 204 -6.50 -20.79 -11.71
N VAL A 205 -7.78 -20.53 -11.45
CA VAL A 205 -8.80 -21.57 -11.23
C VAL A 205 -9.92 -21.43 -12.23
N ASN A 206 -10.53 -22.55 -12.62
CA ASN A 206 -11.81 -22.51 -13.30
C ASN A 206 -12.93 -22.40 -12.28
N TYR A 207 -13.62 -21.26 -12.28
CA TYR A 207 -14.81 -21.00 -11.49
C TYR A 207 -15.99 -20.79 -12.42
N LEU A 208 -16.96 -21.71 -12.39
CA LEU A 208 -18.19 -21.65 -13.20
C LEU A 208 -17.92 -21.44 -14.71
N GLY A 209 -16.88 -22.09 -15.25
CA GLY A 209 -16.52 -21.99 -16.67
C GLY A 209 -15.61 -20.81 -17.02
N LYS A 210 -15.30 -19.93 -16.06
CA LYS A 210 -14.41 -18.78 -16.25
C LYS A 210 -13.08 -19.01 -15.55
N GLU A 211 -11.97 -18.66 -16.21
CA GLU A 211 -10.66 -18.61 -15.56
C GLU A 211 -10.57 -17.38 -14.66
N VAL A 212 -10.22 -17.60 -13.39
CA VAL A 212 -10.07 -16.57 -12.38
C VAL A 212 -8.63 -16.54 -11.89
N PRO A 213 -7.90 -15.41 -12.02
CA PRO A 213 -6.56 -15.24 -11.49
C PRO A 213 -6.59 -15.06 -9.97
N LEU A 214 -5.81 -15.87 -9.26
CA LEU A 214 -5.68 -15.85 -7.80
C LEU A 214 -4.22 -15.72 -7.37
N VAL A 215 -4.01 -14.94 -6.32
CA VAL A 215 -2.73 -14.81 -5.62
C VAL A 215 -2.90 -15.36 -4.21
N ARG A 216 -2.01 -16.27 -3.82
CA ARG A 216 -1.95 -16.81 -2.46
C ARG A 216 -0.94 -16.02 -1.65
N CYS A 217 -1.40 -15.43 -0.57
CA CYS A 217 -0.60 -14.65 0.38
C CYS A 217 -0.54 -15.36 1.72
N ARG A 218 0.51 -15.10 2.50
CA ARG A 218 0.68 -15.61 3.86
C ARG A 218 0.95 -14.48 4.83
N ASN A 219 0.22 -14.47 5.94
CA ASN A 219 0.50 -13.62 7.09
C ASN A 219 1.64 -14.24 7.94
N PRO A 220 2.77 -13.54 8.15
CA PRO A 220 3.87 -14.05 8.99
C PRO A 220 3.50 -14.20 10.47
N TRP A 221 2.42 -13.57 10.94
CA TRP A 221 1.94 -13.72 12.33
C TRP A 221 1.05 -14.96 12.53
N GLY A 222 0.71 -15.67 11.44
CA GLY A 222 -0.12 -16.87 11.49
C GLY A 222 -1.61 -16.61 11.70
N GLU A 223 -2.25 -17.57 12.35
CA GLU A 223 -3.66 -18.00 12.20
C GLU A 223 -4.73 -16.92 12.43
N LYS A 224 -4.50 -15.91 13.28
CA LYS A 224 -5.60 -15.05 13.78
C LYS A 224 -6.10 -13.97 12.82
N HIS A 225 -5.39 -13.70 11.73
CA HIS A 225 -5.63 -12.54 10.87
C HIS A 225 -5.52 -12.90 9.39
N GLU A 226 -6.48 -13.67 8.92
CA GLU A 226 -6.66 -14.06 7.52
C GLU A 226 -7.72 -13.22 6.81
N TRP A 227 -7.61 -13.20 5.48
CA TRP A 227 -8.61 -12.61 4.59
C TRP A 227 -9.98 -13.28 4.77
N LYS A 228 -11.04 -12.48 4.86
CA LYS A 228 -12.43 -12.94 5.05
C LYS A 228 -13.34 -12.68 3.85
N GLY A 229 -12.80 -12.08 2.79
CA GLY A 229 -13.55 -11.82 1.56
C GLY A 229 -13.63 -13.05 0.64
N SER A 230 -13.99 -12.80 -0.62
CA SER A 230 -14.00 -13.84 -1.66
C SER A 230 -12.67 -14.56 -1.76
N TRP A 231 -12.72 -15.88 -1.94
CA TRP A 231 -11.55 -16.78 -2.01
C TRP A 231 -10.78 -16.99 -0.69
N SER A 232 -11.31 -16.50 0.43
CA SER A 232 -10.89 -16.94 1.76
C SER A 232 -11.14 -18.44 1.98
N ASP A 233 -10.52 -19.01 3.02
CA ASP A 233 -10.57 -20.45 3.33
C ASP A 233 -11.98 -21.02 3.51
N ASN A 234 -12.90 -20.22 4.05
CA ASN A 234 -14.29 -20.60 4.28
C ASN A 234 -15.24 -20.07 3.20
N SER A 235 -14.71 -19.53 2.10
CA SER A 235 -15.50 -18.88 1.06
C SER A 235 -16.31 -19.90 0.24
N PRO A 236 -17.58 -19.61 -0.09
CA PRO A 236 -18.42 -20.50 -0.89
C PRO A 236 -17.91 -20.70 -2.32
N GLU A 237 -17.08 -19.80 -2.84
CA GLU A 237 -16.49 -19.84 -4.18
C GLU A 237 -15.71 -21.15 -4.41
N TRP A 238 -15.02 -21.65 -3.39
CA TRP A 238 -14.29 -22.91 -3.46
C TRP A 238 -15.18 -24.13 -3.73
N LYS A 239 -16.48 -24.08 -3.46
CA LYS A 239 -17.40 -25.21 -3.72
C LYS A 239 -17.52 -25.52 -5.21
N ASN A 240 -17.37 -24.52 -6.07
CA ASN A 240 -17.52 -24.65 -7.52
C ASN A 240 -16.17 -24.79 -8.26
N VAL A 241 -15.06 -24.94 -7.54
CA VAL A 241 -13.73 -25.16 -8.13
C VAL A 241 -13.34 -26.63 -8.06
N LYS A 242 -12.87 -27.17 -9.18
CA LYS A 242 -12.44 -28.57 -9.30
C LYS A 242 -11.22 -28.87 -8.43
N SER A 243 -11.15 -30.08 -7.89
CA SER A 243 -10.03 -30.52 -7.04
C SER A 243 -8.66 -30.45 -7.73
N LYS A 244 -8.61 -30.58 -9.07
CA LYS A 244 -7.37 -30.41 -9.85
C LYS A 244 -6.80 -29.00 -9.69
N ASP A 245 -7.65 -27.99 -9.83
CA ASP A 245 -7.24 -26.58 -9.80
C ASP A 245 -6.85 -26.16 -8.37
N LYS A 246 -7.58 -26.67 -7.36
CA LYS A 246 -7.21 -26.51 -5.93
C LYS A 246 -5.82 -27.09 -5.63
N LYS A 247 -5.53 -28.29 -6.14
CA LYS A 247 -4.21 -28.92 -5.99
C LYS A 247 -3.12 -28.13 -6.72
N ALA A 248 -3.40 -27.61 -7.92
CA ALA A 248 -2.45 -26.80 -8.69
C ALA A 248 -2.09 -25.49 -7.96
N LEU A 249 -3.06 -24.85 -7.31
CA LEU A 249 -2.81 -23.70 -6.41
C LEU A 249 -2.23 -24.08 -5.05
N GLN A 250 -2.04 -25.36 -4.77
CA GLN A 250 -1.66 -25.89 -3.45
C GLN A 250 -2.58 -25.39 -2.32
N TYR A 251 -3.86 -25.15 -2.63
CA TYR A 251 -4.86 -24.69 -1.68
C TYR A 251 -5.07 -25.73 -0.57
N LYS A 252 -5.06 -25.28 0.68
CA LYS A 252 -5.45 -26.03 1.86
C LYS A 252 -6.43 -25.18 2.64
N SER A 253 -7.57 -25.75 3.02
CA SER A 253 -8.53 -25.08 3.91
C SER A 253 -8.05 -25.31 5.33
N LYS A 254 -7.22 -24.39 5.83
CA LYS A 254 -6.63 -24.46 7.16
C LYS A 254 -6.26 -23.05 7.60
N GLU A 255 -6.67 -22.70 8.82
CA GLU A 255 -6.29 -21.45 9.46
C GLU A 255 -4.77 -21.50 9.80
N ASP A 256 -3.91 -21.18 8.84
CA ASP A 256 -2.45 -21.23 8.92
C ASP A 256 -1.76 -19.91 8.50
N GLY A 257 -2.57 -18.88 8.25
CA GLY A 257 -2.20 -17.58 7.76
C GLY A 257 -2.12 -17.48 6.24
N GLU A 258 -2.23 -18.58 5.48
CA GLU A 258 -2.34 -18.55 4.02
C GLU A 258 -3.78 -18.25 3.58
N PHE A 259 -3.96 -17.40 2.58
CA PHE A 259 -5.26 -17.15 1.96
C PHE A 259 -5.09 -16.82 0.48
N CYS A 260 -6.13 -17.08 -0.32
CA CYS A 260 -6.18 -16.63 -1.71
C CYS A 260 -7.00 -15.35 -1.84
N GLN A 261 -6.55 -14.45 -2.71
CA GLN A 261 -7.27 -13.25 -3.09
C GLN A 261 -7.31 -13.13 -4.62
N LEU A 262 -8.37 -12.50 -5.14
CA LEU A 262 -8.48 -12.15 -6.55
C LEU A 262 -7.43 -11.09 -6.90
N ASP A 263 -6.77 -11.23 -8.06
CA ASP A 263 -5.80 -10.25 -8.54
C ASP A 263 -6.41 -8.85 -8.77
N ASP A 264 -7.72 -8.77 -9.00
CA ASP A 264 -8.41 -7.58 -9.50
C ASP A 264 -9.56 -7.06 -8.61
N LEU A 265 -9.49 -7.21 -7.29
CA LEU A 265 -10.47 -6.56 -6.42
C LEU A 265 -9.85 -6.02 -5.13
N ASP A 266 -9.49 -4.73 -5.15
CA ASP A 266 -9.90 -3.79 -4.09
C ASP A 266 -9.69 -2.29 -4.45
N PHE A 267 -10.06 -1.81 -5.64
CA PHE A 267 -10.11 -0.35 -5.89
C PHE A 267 -11.20 0.09 -6.87
N ALA A 268 -12.46 0.04 -6.43
CA ALA A 268 -13.41 1.07 -6.82
C ALA A 268 -13.68 1.90 -5.55
N ASN A 269 -12.93 2.99 -5.37
CA ASN A 269 -13.20 3.92 -4.28
C ASN A 269 -14.52 4.66 -4.55
N ASP A 270 -14.78 5.03 -5.82
CA ASP A 270 -16.02 5.64 -6.28
C ASP A 270 -16.27 5.26 -7.74
N LEU A 271 -17.50 4.82 -8.07
CA LEU A 271 -17.93 4.56 -9.44
C LEU A 271 -18.89 5.68 -9.86
N ALA A 272 -18.51 6.47 -10.86
CA ALA A 272 -19.36 7.51 -11.44
C ALA A 272 -19.97 7.03 -12.75
N LEU A 273 -21.29 7.09 -12.86
CA LEU A 273 -22.02 6.80 -14.10
C LEU A 273 -22.49 8.13 -14.71
N LEU A 274 -22.10 8.39 -15.95
CA LEU A 274 -22.51 9.58 -16.70
C LEU A 274 -23.34 9.16 -17.91
N SER A 275 -24.43 9.86 -18.18
CA SER A 275 -25.29 9.65 -19.35
C SER A 275 -25.97 10.95 -19.76
N HIS A 276 -26.35 11.06 -21.02
CA HIS A 276 -27.02 12.25 -21.56
C HIS A 276 -28.55 12.16 -21.50
N THR A 277 -29.11 10.96 -21.29
CA THR A 277 -30.57 10.74 -21.17
C THR A 277 -30.92 9.95 -19.90
N TYR A 278 -32.17 10.10 -19.46
CA TYR A 278 -32.70 9.40 -18.29
C TYR A 278 -32.75 7.87 -18.51
N GLU A 279 -33.15 7.43 -19.69
CA GLU A 279 -33.25 6.01 -20.04
C GLU A 279 -31.87 5.36 -19.97
N GLN A 280 -30.83 6.05 -20.46
CA GLN A 280 -29.45 5.56 -20.42
C GLN A 280 -28.90 5.45 -19.01
N ILE A 281 -29.14 6.45 -18.13
CA ILE A 281 -28.64 6.37 -16.75
C ILE A 281 -29.39 5.29 -15.95
N GLN A 282 -30.68 5.12 -16.17
CA GLN A 282 -31.47 4.07 -15.53
C GLN A 282 -31.02 2.67 -15.98
N LEU A 283 -30.78 2.48 -17.27
CA LEU A 283 -30.22 1.23 -17.82
C LEU A 283 -28.82 0.92 -17.27
N LYS A 284 -27.92 1.91 -17.23
CA LYS A 284 -26.58 1.72 -16.66
C LYS A 284 -26.65 1.39 -15.17
N THR A 285 -27.52 2.07 -14.42
CA THR A 285 -27.73 1.82 -12.99
C THR A 285 -28.24 0.39 -12.75
N ALA A 286 -29.23 -0.05 -13.53
CA ALA A 286 -29.77 -1.42 -13.44
C ALA A 286 -28.74 -2.48 -13.88
N SER A 287 -27.97 -2.21 -14.93
CA SER A 287 -26.91 -3.11 -15.41
C SER A 287 -25.79 -3.28 -14.38
N VAL A 288 -25.34 -2.17 -13.78
CA VAL A 288 -24.33 -2.19 -12.72
C VAL A 288 -24.86 -2.90 -11.47
N ALA A 289 -26.13 -2.71 -11.12
CA ALA A 289 -26.77 -3.43 -10.02
C ALA A 289 -26.81 -4.95 -10.26
N ALA A 290 -27.25 -5.37 -11.45
CA ALA A 290 -27.32 -6.78 -11.83
C ALA A 290 -25.92 -7.44 -11.86
N LEU A 291 -24.93 -6.76 -12.45
CA LEU A 291 -23.55 -7.24 -12.48
C LEU A 291 -22.95 -7.30 -11.07
N SER A 292 -23.19 -6.29 -10.24
CA SER A 292 -22.73 -6.27 -8.84
C SER A 292 -23.34 -7.44 -8.05
N ALA A 293 -24.65 -7.65 -8.19
CA ALA A 293 -25.35 -8.76 -7.53
C ALA A 293 -24.81 -10.13 -7.99
N SER A 294 -24.52 -10.30 -9.28
CA SER A 294 -23.92 -11.52 -9.82
C SER A 294 -22.51 -11.79 -9.27
N ALA A 295 -21.81 -10.73 -8.85
CA ALA A 295 -20.49 -10.80 -8.22
C ALA A 295 -20.56 -10.82 -6.67
N GLY A 296 -21.76 -10.95 -6.08
CA GLY A 296 -21.95 -10.96 -4.62
C GLY A 296 -21.78 -9.58 -3.95
N LEU A 297 -21.76 -8.49 -4.72
CA LEU A 297 -21.63 -7.11 -4.24
C LEU A 297 -22.99 -6.43 -4.16
N SER A 298 -23.22 -5.68 -3.08
CA SER A 298 -24.43 -4.86 -2.89
C SER A 298 -24.11 -3.37 -2.97
N ILE A 299 -24.83 -2.62 -3.81
CA ILE A 299 -24.68 -1.16 -3.92
C ILE A 299 -25.31 -0.49 -2.69
N HIS A 300 -24.55 0.37 -2.01
CA HIS A 300 -25.00 1.05 -0.81
C HIS A 300 -25.90 2.25 -1.14
N LYS A 301 -27.21 2.01 -1.14
CA LYS A 301 -28.25 2.97 -1.55
C LYS A 301 -28.14 4.36 -0.88
N GLY A 302 -27.82 4.43 0.41
CA GLY A 302 -27.68 5.71 1.13
C GLY A 302 -26.40 6.51 0.83
N LYS A 303 -25.42 5.90 0.14
CA LYS A 303 -24.18 6.55 -0.28
C LYS A 303 -24.17 6.88 -1.77
N THR A 304 -25.01 6.20 -2.54
CA THR A 304 -25.23 6.52 -3.95
C THR A 304 -26.11 7.75 -4.06
N LYS A 305 -25.57 8.81 -4.66
CA LYS A 305 -26.27 10.08 -4.91
C LYS A 305 -26.35 10.32 -6.41
N THR A 306 -27.34 11.09 -6.83
CA THR A 306 -27.56 11.46 -8.23
C THR A 306 -27.45 12.98 -8.36
N LEU A 307 -26.73 13.45 -9.38
CA LEU A 307 -26.59 14.88 -9.68
C LEU A 307 -27.06 15.10 -11.12
N LYS A 308 -27.95 16.07 -11.32
CA LYS A 308 -28.53 16.39 -12.62
C LYS A 308 -28.06 17.79 -13.03
N TYR A 309 -27.44 17.90 -14.20
CA TYR A 309 -26.90 19.16 -14.72
C TYR A 309 -27.58 19.50 -16.06
N ASN A 310 -28.00 20.75 -16.23
CA ASN A 310 -28.57 21.29 -17.49
C ASN A 310 -29.75 20.49 -18.09
N ARG A 311 -30.66 19.96 -17.27
CA ARG A 311 -31.82 19.19 -17.75
C ARG A 311 -33.10 19.49 -16.98
N GLU A 312 -34.22 19.54 -17.70
CA GLU A 312 -35.59 19.73 -17.16
C GLU A 312 -36.23 18.43 -16.61
N ASN A 313 -35.52 17.29 -16.68
CA ASN A 313 -36.10 15.99 -16.31
C ASN A 313 -36.01 15.75 -14.79
N SER A 314 -37.16 15.80 -14.12
CA SER A 314 -37.32 15.59 -12.68
C SER A 314 -37.51 14.13 -12.27
N ASN A 315 -37.47 13.19 -13.22
CA ASN A 315 -37.74 11.78 -12.91
C ASN A 315 -36.68 11.21 -11.93
N PRO A 316 -37.11 10.53 -10.85
CA PRO A 316 -36.21 9.92 -9.87
C PRO A 316 -35.53 8.67 -10.44
N ILE A 317 -34.22 8.55 -10.26
CA ILE A 317 -33.48 7.33 -10.62
C ILE A 317 -33.71 6.28 -9.53
N THR A 318 -34.04 5.05 -9.93
CA THR A 318 -34.37 3.97 -8.99
C THR A 318 -33.33 2.84 -9.01
N LEU A 319 -33.08 2.26 -7.85
CA LEU A 319 -32.18 1.12 -7.63
C LEU A 319 -32.84 0.07 -6.74
N ASP A 320 -33.14 -1.10 -7.32
CA ASP A 320 -33.99 -2.16 -6.78
C ASP A 320 -35.26 -1.61 -6.10
N GLY A 321 -36.03 -0.80 -6.83
CA GLY A 321 -37.30 -0.23 -6.37
C GLY A 321 -37.18 0.90 -5.34
N LYS A 322 -35.98 1.35 -4.98
CA LYS A 322 -35.77 2.53 -4.11
C LYS A 322 -35.24 3.71 -4.91
N THR A 323 -35.82 4.88 -4.69
CA THR A 323 -35.33 6.15 -5.24
C THR A 323 -33.98 6.53 -4.65
N LEU A 324 -33.02 6.89 -5.50
CA LEU A 324 -31.74 7.46 -5.09
C LEU A 324 -31.90 8.96 -4.79
N GLU A 325 -31.07 9.47 -3.88
CA GLU A 325 -31.13 10.86 -3.47
C GLU A 325 -30.48 11.77 -4.49
N ASP A 326 -31.26 12.71 -5.03
CA ASP A 326 -30.77 13.81 -5.85
C ASP A 326 -30.07 14.86 -4.98
N VAL A 327 -28.87 15.25 -5.37
CA VAL A 327 -28.05 16.27 -4.68
C VAL A 327 -27.71 17.40 -5.64
N GLU A 328 -27.71 18.63 -5.13
CA GLU A 328 -27.37 19.84 -5.90
C GLU A 328 -25.84 20.04 -6.06
N SER A 329 -25.06 19.35 -5.21
CA SER A 329 -23.62 19.34 -5.33
C SER A 329 -23.01 18.06 -4.74
N PHE A 330 -21.85 17.66 -5.26
CA PHE A 330 -21.12 16.50 -4.79
C PHE A 330 -19.64 16.82 -4.60
N THR A 331 -19.05 16.37 -3.50
CA THR A 331 -17.59 16.48 -3.29
C THR A 331 -16.89 15.27 -3.88
N TYR A 332 -16.34 15.39 -5.08
CA TYR A 332 -15.55 14.34 -5.74
C TYR A 332 -14.06 14.67 -5.69
N LEU A 333 -13.25 13.75 -5.13
CA LEU A 333 -11.79 13.90 -5.02
C LEU A 333 -11.33 15.23 -4.39
N GLY A 334 -12.11 15.76 -3.44
CA GLY A 334 -11.81 17.00 -2.73
C GLY A 334 -12.33 18.28 -3.40
N ASN A 335 -13.07 18.18 -4.51
CA ASN A 335 -13.67 19.30 -5.22
C ASN A 335 -15.19 19.21 -5.24
N ILE A 336 -15.88 20.35 -5.15
CA ILE A 336 -17.33 20.44 -5.22
C ILE A 336 -17.74 20.59 -6.69
N ILE A 337 -18.50 19.62 -7.20
CA ILE A 337 -19.18 19.66 -8.49
C ILE A 337 -20.62 20.11 -8.21
N ASN A 338 -21.09 21.19 -8.84
CA ASN A 338 -22.44 21.71 -8.67
C ASN A 338 -23.25 21.65 -9.97
N GLU A 339 -24.56 21.83 -9.88
CA GLU A 339 -25.50 21.85 -11.02
C GLU A 339 -25.20 22.93 -12.08
N GLN A 340 -24.29 23.87 -11.80
CA GLN A 340 -23.90 24.95 -12.71
C GLN A 340 -22.61 24.64 -13.50
N GLY A 341 -21.97 23.48 -13.30
CA GLY A 341 -20.75 23.07 -14.02
C GLY A 341 -19.49 23.85 -13.64
N GLY A 342 -19.51 24.58 -12.53
CA GLY A 342 -18.46 25.52 -12.14
C GLY A 342 -17.36 24.88 -11.29
N SER A 343 -16.53 23.99 -11.87
CA SER A 343 -15.20 23.66 -11.32
C SER A 343 -14.30 22.79 -12.22
N ASP A 344 -14.82 22.23 -13.33
CA ASP A 344 -14.13 21.14 -14.07
C ASP A 344 -12.85 21.55 -14.81
N ALA A 345 -12.77 22.76 -15.38
CA ALA A 345 -11.59 23.16 -16.16
C ALA A 345 -10.36 23.43 -15.28
N ASP A 346 -10.56 24.01 -14.10
CA ASP A 346 -9.50 24.37 -13.17
C ASP A 346 -9.05 23.15 -12.34
N ALA A 347 -9.95 22.19 -12.09
CA ALA A 347 -9.69 21.03 -11.27
C ALA A 347 -8.65 20.06 -11.86
N VAL A 348 -8.74 19.76 -13.16
CA VAL A 348 -7.77 18.87 -13.84
C VAL A 348 -6.44 19.58 -14.07
N LEU A 349 -6.49 20.85 -14.49
CA LEU A 349 -5.30 21.60 -14.86
C LEU A 349 -4.43 21.99 -13.66
N LEU A 350 -5.03 22.29 -12.51
CA LEU A 350 -4.32 22.74 -11.30
C LEU A 350 -4.05 21.62 -10.29
N TYR A 351 -4.19 20.36 -10.70
CA TYR A 351 -3.91 19.22 -9.82
C TYR A 351 -2.43 19.17 -9.43
N GLY A 352 -2.16 19.19 -8.13
CA GLY A 352 -0.79 19.18 -7.59
C GLY A 352 -0.07 20.53 -7.69
N ALA A 353 -0.75 21.59 -8.15
CA ALA A 353 -0.17 22.93 -8.29
C ALA A 353 0.33 23.52 -6.96
N GLU A 354 -0.09 22.94 -5.82
CA GLU A 354 0.40 23.28 -4.50
C GLU A 354 1.91 23.05 -4.34
N THR A 355 2.47 22.14 -5.13
CA THR A 355 3.88 21.74 -5.07
C THR A 355 4.69 22.24 -6.27
N TRP A 356 4.04 22.90 -7.23
CA TRP A 356 4.69 23.37 -8.43
C TRP A 356 5.61 24.54 -8.13
N ARG A 357 6.62 24.70 -8.99
CA ARG A 357 7.32 25.96 -9.13
C ARG A 357 6.52 26.90 -10.04
N THR A 358 6.02 28.00 -9.49
CA THR A 358 5.26 29.00 -10.25
C THR A 358 6.19 30.05 -10.84
N THR A 359 6.41 30.02 -12.15
CA THR A 359 6.99 31.17 -12.88
C THR A 359 5.87 32.02 -13.45
N THR A 360 6.11 33.32 -13.62
CA THR A 360 5.15 34.24 -14.28
C THR A 360 4.73 33.72 -15.66
N THR A 361 5.65 33.10 -16.39
CA THR A 361 5.38 32.49 -17.70
C THR A 361 4.43 31.29 -17.60
N THR A 362 4.63 30.41 -16.62
CA THR A 362 3.76 29.24 -16.39
C THR A 362 2.35 29.68 -16.00
N ILE A 363 2.23 30.63 -15.06
CA ILE A 363 0.95 31.18 -14.62
C ILE A 363 0.18 31.81 -15.79
N LYS A 364 0.86 32.63 -16.61
CA LYS A 364 0.23 33.25 -17.79
C LYS A 364 -0.29 32.21 -18.78
N LYS A 365 0.46 31.13 -19.05
CA LYS A 365 0.02 30.05 -19.95
C LYS A 365 -1.21 29.33 -19.42
N VAL A 366 -1.22 29.02 -18.12
CA VAL A 366 -2.36 28.38 -17.43
C VAL A 366 -3.59 29.30 -17.50
N GLN A 367 -3.43 30.58 -17.19
CA GLN A 367 -4.52 31.56 -17.24
C GLN A 367 -5.11 31.72 -18.64
N VAL A 368 -4.27 31.77 -19.68
CA VAL A 368 -4.72 31.88 -21.08
C VAL A 368 -5.53 30.65 -21.49
N PHE A 369 -5.11 29.46 -21.07
CA PHE A 369 -5.84 28.24 -21.33
C PHE A 369 -7.21 28.22 -20.63
N ILE A 370 -7.27 28.54 -19.34
CA ILE A 370 -8.52 28.62 -18.57
C ILE A 370 -9.48 29.63 -19.22
N ASN A 371 -8.97 30.81 -19.57
CA ASN A 371 -9.75 31.86 -20.23
C ASN A 371 -10.27 31.45 -21.62
N SER A 372 -9.57 30.56 -22.33
CA SER A 372 -10.04 29.99 -23.60
C SER A 372 -11.18 29.00 -23.36
N CYS A 373 -11.06 28.14 -22.35
CA CYS A 373 -12.10 27.20 -21.97
C CYS A 373 -13.38 27.91 -21.50
N LEU A 374 -13.26 28.91 -20.63
CA LEU A 374 -14.42 29.67 -20.13
C LEU A 374 -15.18 30.39 -21.26
N ARG A 375 -14.47 30.94 -22.25
CA ARG A 375 -15.11 31.56 -23.43
C ARG A 375 -15.88 30.54 -24.27
N LYS A 376 -15.32 29.33 -24.46
CA LYS A 376 -16.03 28.23 -25.15
C LYS A 376 -17.27 27.77 -24.40
N ILE A 377 -17.19 27.68 -23.06
CA ILE A 377 -18.32 27.27 -22.20
C ILE A 377 -19.45 28.29 -22.28
N LEU A 378 -19.13 29.59 -22.25
CA LEU A 378 -20.11 30.66 -22.42
C LEU A 378 -20.53 30.89 -23.89
N ASN A 379 -20.07 30.03 -24.81
CA ASN A 379 -20.34 30.08 -26.25
C ASN A 379 -20.02 31.44 -26.91
N ILE A 380 -18.96 32.10 -26.45
CA ILE A 380 -18.52 33.40 -26.95
C ILE A 380 -17.57 33.17 -28.12
N HIS A 381 -18.05 33.48 -29.32
CA HIS A 381 -17.29 33.38 -30.56
C HIS A 381 -17.06 34.77 -31.14
N TRP A 382 -16.07 34.89 -32.01
CA TRP A 382 -15.91 36.10 -32.79
C TRP A 382 -17.20 36.37 -33.61
N PRO A 383 -17.72 37.62 -33.66
CA PRO A 383 -17.09 38.89 -33.31
C PRO A 383 -17.30 39.36 -31.85
N ASP A 384 -17.95 38.57 -31.00
CA ASP A 384 -18.25 38.98 -29.62
C ASP A 384 -16.97 39.03 -28.76
N THR A 385 -16.59 40.23 -28.33
CA THR A 385 -15.40 40.43 -27.48
C THR A 385 -15.79 40.79 -26.06
N ILE A 386 -15.30 40.01 -25.09
CA ILE A 386 -15.41 40.32 -23.66
C ILE A 386 -14.02 40.43 -23.00
N SER A 387 -13.88 41.34 -22.05
CA SER A 387 -12.66 41.49 -21.26
C SER A 387 -12.44 40.28 -20.34
N ASN A 388 -11.19 39.99 -19.98
CA ASN A 388 -10.89 38.90 -19.05
C ASN A 388 -11.47 39.15 -17.65
N SER A 389 -11.53 40.41 -17.19
CA SER A 389 -12.13 40.74 -15.89
C SER A 389 -13.63 40.44 -15.86
N LEU A 390 -14.36 40.85 -16.89
CA LEU A 390 -15.79 40.57 -17.01
C LEU A 390 -16.07 39.08 -17.21
N LEU A 391 -15.17 38.34 -17.88
CA LEU A 391 -15.25 36.88 -18.00
C LEU A 391 -15.18 36.21 -16.62
N TRP A 392 -14.27 36.64 -15.76
CA TRP A 392 -14.09 36.08 -14.41
C TRP A 392 -15.26 36.44 -13.49
N GLU A 393 -15.76 37.68 -13.56
CA GLU A 393 -16.94 38.12 -12.80
C GLU A 393 -18.19 37.31 -13.18
N ARG A 394 -18.46 37.15 -14.48
CA ARG A 394 -19.60 36.35 -14.96
C ARG A 394 -19.52 34.87 -14.62
N THR A 395 -18.31 34.33 -14.49
CA THR A 395 -18.10 32.90 -14.16
C THR A 395 -17.87 32.67 -12.67
N ASN A 396 -17.87 33.75 -11.87
CA ASN A 396 -17.51 33.74 -10.45
C ASN A 396 -16.18 33.00 -10.19
N GLN A 397 -15.21 33.15 -11.10
CA GLN A 397 -13.90 32.51 -11.03
C GLN A 397 -12.82 33.49 -10.58
N LEU A 398 -11.83 32.97 -9.87
CA LEU A 398 -10.64 33.72 -9.48
C LEU A 398 -9.54 33.57 -10.53
N PRO A 399 -8.60 34.53 -10.63
CA PRO A 399 -7.39 34.34 -11.40
C PRO A 399 -6.63 33.09 -10.93
N ALA A 400 -6.04 32.36 -11.88
CA ALA A 400 -5.34 31.10 -11.65
C ALA A 400 -4.19 31.23 -10.64
N GLU A 401 -3.51 32.38 -10.62
CA GLU A 401 -2.48 32.68 -9.63
C GLU A 401 -3.03 32.66 -8.20
N GLU A 402 -4.20 33.26 -8.01
CA GLU A 402 -4.84 33.38 -6.71
C GLU A 402 -5.44 32.04 -6.26
N GLU A 403 -5.97 31.26 -7.18
CA GLU A 403 -6.46 29.91 -6.92
C GLU A 403 -5.30 28.96 -6.52
N ILE A 404 -4.18 28.97 -7.25
CA ILE A 404 -2.96 28.22 -6.89
C ILE A 404 -2.46 28.63 -5.50
N ARG A 405 -2.45 29.93 -5.19
CA ARG A 405 -2.05 30.45 -3.88
C ARG A 405 -2.97 29.96 -2.75
N LYS A 406 -4.29 30.01 -2.94
CA LYS A 406 -5.26 29.49 -1.96
C LYS A 406 -5.06 28.00 -1.69
N ARG A 407 -4.83 27.21 -2.75
CA ARG A 407 -4.56 25.77 -2.64
C ARG A 407 -3.26 25.47 -1.90
N ARG A 408 -2.17 26.16 -2.26
CA ARG A 408 -0.89 26.10 -1.53
C ARG A 408 -1.06 26.37 -0.05
N TRP A 409 -1.81 27.40 0.30
CA TRP A 409 -2.04 27.76 1.69
C TRP A 409 -2.83 26.71 2.46
N LYS A 410 -3.93 26.19 1.88
CA LYS A 410 -4.69 25.08 2.48
C LYS A 410 -3.81 23.86 2.72
N TRP A 411 -2.96 23.52 1.75
CA TRP A 411 -2.01 22.41 1.84
C TRP A 411 -0.92 22.64 2.91
N MET A 412 -0.34 23.84 2.95
CA MET A 412 0.64 24.24 3.97
C MET A 412 0.03 24.20 5.37
N GLY A 413 -1.15 24.79 5.56
CA GLY A 413 -1.86 24.75 6.83
C GLY A 413 -2.17 23.32 7.28
N HIS A 414 -2.58 22.45 6.36
CA HIS A 414 -2.78 21.02 6.65
C HIS A 414 -1.47 20.34 7.08
N THR A 415 -0.36 20.66 6.42
CA THR A 415 0.96 20.07 6.69
C THR A 415 1.57 20.59 8.00
N LEU A 416 1.41 21.87 8.34
CA LEU A 416 1.87 22.47 9.59
C LEU A 416 1.15 21.94 10.82
N ARG A 417 -0.10 21.48 10.68
CA ARG A 417 -0.86 20.80 11.74
C ARG A 417 -0.40 19.37 12.03
N LYS A 418 0.43 18.76 11.16
CA LYS A 418 1.00 17.42 11.39
C LYS A 418 2.11 17.49 12.45
N SER A 419 2.46 16.35 13.05
CA SER A 419 3.57 16.27 14.04
C SER A 419 4.88 16.84 13.48
N SER A 420 5.71 17.45 14.34
CA SER A 420 7.05 17.98 13.97
C SER A 420 7.98 16.90 13.37
N ASN A 421 7.71 15.63 13.67
CA ASN A 421 8.47 14.49 13.17
C ASN A 421 7.95 13.99 11.81
N CYS A 422 6.88 14.59 11.27
CA CYS A 422 6.34 14.23 9.98
C CYS A 422 7.24 14.76 8.87
N ILE A 423 7.70 13.88 7.98
CA ILE A 423 8.59 14.20 6.85
C ILE A 423 8.01 15.35 6.01
N THR A 424 6.70 15.35 5.73
CA THR A 424 6.07 16.45 4.96
C THR A 424 6.18 17.80 5.66
N ARG A 425 6.12 17.84 7.00
CA ARG A 425 6.34 19.06 7.79
C ARG A 425 7.82 19.45 7.87
N GLN A 426 8.73 18.48 7.96
CA GLN A 426 10.17 18.73 7.96
C GLN A 426 10.65 19.27 6.61
N VAL A 427 10.17 18.70 5.52
CA VAL A 427 10.44 19.13 4.14
C VAL A 427 10.01 20.57 3.89
N LEU A 428 8.92 21.04 4.53
CA LEU A 428 8.53 22.46 4.43
C LEU A 428 9.63 23.40 4.94
N THR A 429 10.37 23.02 5.99
CA THR A 429 11.41 23.86 6.62
C THR A 429 12.82 23.52 6.15
N TRP A 430 12.97 22.44 5.37
CA TRP A 430 14.27 21.91 4.99
C TRP A 430 15.00 22.83 4.00
N ASN A 431 16.29 23.05 4.24
CA ASN A 431 17.17 23.79 3.35
C ASN A 431 18.34 22.86 2.96
N PRO A 432 18.44 22.44 1.70
CA PRO A 432 19.50 21.52 1.29
C PRO A 432 20.87 22.22 1.33
N GLU A 433 21.83 21.58 2.00
CA GLU A 433 23.23 22.03 2.06
C GLU A 433 24.00 21.61 0.80
N GLY A 434 24.93 22.46 0.32
CA GLY A 434 25.82 22.17 -0.81
C GLY A 434 25.83 23.22 -1.93
N LYS A 435 26.82 23.11 -2.84
CA LYS A 435 26.93 23.98 -4.03
C LYS A 435 25.82 23.67 -5.02
N ARG A 436 25.08 24.70 -5.45
CA ARG A 436 24.02 24.56 -6.45
C ARG A 436 24.63 24.31 -7.84
N GLY A 437 24.19 23.25 -8.52
CA GLY A 437 24.55 22.97 -9.90
C GLY A 437 24.17 24.10 -10.85
N ARG A 438 25.01 24.34 -11.87
CA ARG A 438 24.80 25.36 -12.91
C ARG A 438 23.47 25.07 -13.65
N GLY A 439 22.64 26.10 -13.85
CA GLY A 439 21.33 25.97 -14.50
C GLY A 439 20.14 25.76 -13.55
N ARG A 440 20.37 25.52 -12.25
CA ARG A 440 19.28 25.45 -11.26
C ARG A 440 18.70 26.86 -11.00
N PRO A 441 17.38 27.04 -10.94
CA PRO A 441 16.85 28.40 -10.89
C PRO A 441 17.09 29.08 -9.53
N LYS A 442 17.15 30.42 -9.53
CA LYS A 442 17.71 31.23 -8.43
C LYS A 442 17.01 31.06 -7.07
N ASN A 443 15.69 30.94 -7.05
CA ASN A 443 14.92 30.86 -5.79
C ASN A 443 14.73 29.40 -5.34
N THR A 444 14.64 29.14 -4.04
CA THR A 444 14.21 27.83 -3.52
C THR A 444 12.71 27.83 -3.27
N LEU A 445 12.12 26.63 -3.17
CA LEU A 445 10.73 26.47 -2.75
C LEU A 445 10.47 27.15 -1.39
N ARG A 446 11.47 27.12 -0.49
CA ARG A 446 11.45 27.84 0.79
C ARG A 446 11.37 29.36 0.62
N GLN A 447 12.17 29.94 -0.28
CA GLN A 447 12.19 31.38 -0.55
C GLN A 447 10.91 31.85 -1.26
N GLU A 448 10.38 31.06 -2.20
CA GLU A 448 9.09 31.34 -2.85
C GLU A 448 7.95 31.32 -1.81
N ARG A 449 7.96 30.36 -0.89
CA ARG A 449 7.02 30.30 0.24
C ARG A 449 7.14 31.48 1.20
N GLU A 450 8.35 31.85 1.59
CA GLU A 450 8.59 32.99 2.49
C GLU A 450 8.07 34.29 1.84
N SER A 451 8.27 34.47 0.54
CA SER A 451 7.69 35.58 -0.22
C SER A 451 6.16 35.53 -0.29
N ASP A 452 5.57 34.34 -0.46
CA ASP A 452 4.11 34.17 -0.44
C ASP A 452 3.52 34.52 0.95
N MET A 453 4.23 34.24 2.05
CA MET A 453 3.82 34.64 3.41
C MET A 453 3.95 36.15 3.65
N GLU A 454 5.04 36.77 3.20
CA GLU A 454 5.27 38.21 3.33
C GLU A 454 4.23 39.04 2.57
N ARG A 455 3.85 38.62 1.36
CA ARG A 455 2.83 39.29 0.54
C ARG A 455 1.42 39.21 1.13
N MET A 456 1.17 38.27 2.05
CA MET A 456 -0.12 38.13 2.73
C MET A 456 -0.21 38.94 4.02
N ASN A 457 0.91 39.27 4.68
CA ASN A 457 0.89 40.19 5.81
C ASN A 457 0.66 41.66 5.38
N ASN A 458 0.76 41.93 4.08
CA ASN A 458 0.62 43.27 3.47
C ASN A 458 -0.72 43.49 2.74
N ASN A 459 -1.62 42.50 2.71
CA ASN A 459 -2.97 42.56 2.14
C ASN A 459 -3.99 42.22 3.22
#